data_AF-A0AAV5SCR2-F1
#
_entry.id   AF-A0AAV5SCR2-F1
#
_cell.length_a   1.000
_cell.length_b   1.000
_cell.length_c   1.000
_cell.angle_alpha   90.00
_cell.angle_beta   90.00
_cell.angle_gamma   90.00
#
_symmetry.space_group_name_H-M   'P 1'
#
loop_
_entity.id
_entity.type
_entity.pdbx_description
1 polymer ?
#
loop_
_entity_poly.entity_id
_entity_poly.type
_entity_poly.pdbx_seq_one_letter_code
_entity_poly.pdbx_strand_id
1 'polypeptide(L)'
;QFLFSFASVILCMYTARKYVHKSLFESSTKELIVAVYIFCTIHGGVLAVLQMLHLASRYTASIPCDAQIIKKLCILRMIATSSVPGFCILQAGITAQRFQSTFNYSYLAQQITARVCIMFYSAIFGFVAFHREPLDGFSPYCRSL
;
A
#
# COMPACT_ATOMS: atom_id res chain seq x y z
N GLN A 1 -8.02 -13.87 -7.58
CA GLN A 1 -7.38 -12.68 -6.96
C GLN A 1 -7.88 -12.44 -5.54
N PHE A 2 -9.20 -12.43 -5.29
CA PHE A 2 -9.76 -12.23 -3.94
C PHE A 2 -9.29 -13.27 -2.90
N LEU A 3 -9.30 -14.56 -3.27
CA LEU A 3 -8.76 -15.67 -2.46
C LEU A 3 -7.29 -15.46 -2.09
N PHE A 4 -6.47 -14.93 -2.99
CA PHE A 4 -5.05 -14.67 -2.74
C PHE A 4 -4.86 -13.50 -1.77
N SER A 5 -5.64 -12.41 -1.88
CA SER A 5 -5.59 -11.31 -0.91
C SER A 5 -6.07 -11.74 0.47
N PHE A 6 -7.10 -12.57 0.56
CA PHE A 6 -7.58 -13.07 1.84
C PHE A 6 -6.57 -14.02 2.50
N ALA A 7 -6.01 -14.94 1.72
CA ALA A 7 -4.94 -15.83 2.18
C ALA A 7 -3.70 -15.04 2.63
N SER A 8 -3.30 -13.97 1.91
CA SER A 8 -2.15 -13.17 2.31
C SER A 8 -2.37 -12.44 3.64
N VAL A 9 -3.59 -11.95 3.90
CA VAL A 9 -3.95 -11.31 5.18
C VAL A 9 -3.92 -12.32 6.32
N ILE A 10 -4.50 -13.51 6.14
CA ILE A 10 -4.46 -14.59 7.14
C ILE A 10 -3.02 -15.01 7.42
N LEU A 11 -2.22 -15.22 6.37
CA LEU A 11 -0.82 -15.60 6.50
C LEU A 11 -0.04 -14.51 7.23
N CYS A 12 -0.30 -13.23 6.94
CA CYS A 12 0.31 -12.12 7.65
C CYS A 12 -0.04 -12.13 9.14
N MET A 13 -1.33 -12.22 9.47
CA MET A 13 -1.80 -12.27 10.87
C MET A 13 -1.23 -13.46 11.64
N TYR A 14 -1.16 -14.63 11.00
CA TYR A 14 -0.59 -15.84 11.58
C TYR A 14 0.91 -15.70 11.83
N THR A 15 1.64 -15.17 10.84
CA THR A 15 3.09 -14.99 10.93
C THR A 15 3.44 -13.93 11.99
N ALA A 16 2.66 -12.85 12.06
CA ALA A 16 2.77 -11.84 13.11
C ALA A 16 2.60 -12.45 14.49
N ARG A 17 1.52 -13.21 14.73
CA ARG A 17 1.27 -13.82 16.06
C ARG A 17 2.32 -14.85 16.44
N LYS A 18 2.74 -15.69 15.50
CA LYS A 18 3.59 -16.85 15.80
C LYS A 18 5.08 -16.52 15.88
N TYR A 19 5.59 -15.63 15.02
CA TYR A 19 7.03 -15.39 14.89
C TYR A 19 7.50 -14.10 15.59
N VAL A 20 6.67 -13.07 15.71
CA VAL A 20 7.07 -11.81 16.39
C VAL A 20 7.32 -12.02 17.89
N HIS A 21 6.65 -12.99 18.51
CA HIS A 21 6.84 -13.26 19.94
C HIS A 21 8.15 -14.01 20.25
N LYS A 22 8.76 -14.67 19.25
CA LYS A 22 9.98 -15.50 19.43
C LYS A 22 11.27 -14.86 18.92
N SER A 23 11.20 -13.72 18.23
CA SER A 23 12.37 -13.14 17.59
C SER A 23 13.21 -12.31 18.58
N LEU A 24 14.52 -12.56 18.60
CA LEU A 24 15.59 -11.85 19.34
C LEU A 24 15.84 -10.40 18.87
N PHE A 25 14.88 -9.78 18.18
CA PHE A 25 15.08 -8.45 17.62
C PHE A 25 15.11 -7.38 18.73
N GLU A 26 16.01 -6.41 18.58
CA GLU A 26 15.99 -5.15 19.35
C GLU A 26 14.59 -4.53 19.32
N SER A 27 14.17 -3.93 20.44
CA SER A 27 12.81 -3.41 20.66
C SER A 27 12.27 -2.58 19.49
N SER A 28 13.10 -1.72 18.88
CA SER A 28 12.69 -0.87 17.75
C SER A 28 12.35 -1.66 16.48
N THR A 29 12.99 -2.79 16.21
CA THR A 29 12.66 -3.63 15.03
C THR A 29 11.36 -4.37 15.24
N LYS A 30 11.08 -4.78 16.49
CA LYS A 30 9.82 -5.43 16.85
C LYS A 30 8.64 -4.49 16.64
N GLU A 31 8.76 -3.24 17.09
CA GLU A 31 7.73 -2.20 16.87
C GLU A 31 7.48 -1.94 15.39
N LEU A 32 8.54 -1.83 14.60
CA LEU A 32 8.43 -1.65 13.15
C LEU A 32 7.74 -2.84 12.47
N ILE A 33 8.13 -4.07 12.80
CA ILE A 33 7.53 -5.28 12.23
C ILE A 33 6.04 -5.33 12.56
N VAL A 34 5.67 -5.02 13.82
CA VAL A 34 4.27 -4.95 14.25
C VAL A 34 3.52 -3.86 13.47
N ALA A 35 4.09 -2.66 13.32
CA ALA A 35 3.49 -1.58 12.55
C ALA A 35 3.26 -1.95 11.08
N VAL A 36 4.23 -2.62 10.44
CA VAL A 36 4.10 -3.13 9.07
C VAL A 36 2.97 -4.16 8.97
N TYR A 37 2.88 -5.09 9.92
CA TYR A 37 1.80 -6.09 9.93
C TYR A 37 0.42 -5.47 10.10
N ILE A 38 0.27 -4.54 11.04
CA ILE A 38 -0.97 -3.80 11.25
C ILE A 38 -1.35 -3.06 9.97
N PHE A 39 -0.38 -2.35 9.37
CA PHE A 39 -0.62 -1.64 8.12
C PHE A 39 -1.06 -2.58 6.99
N CYS A 40 -0.32 -3.67 6.72
CA CYS A 40 -0.67 -4.63 5.67
C CYS A 40 -2.06 -5.24 5.88
N THR A 41 -2.44 -5.47 7.14
CA THR A 41 -3.76 -6.01 7.48
C THR A 41 -4.86 -5.00 7.19
N ILE A 42 -4.71 -3.74 7.66
CA ILE A 42 -5.67 -2.67 7.40
C ILE A 42 -5.77 -2.41 5.89
N HIS A 43 -4.63 -2.29 5.23
CA HIS A 43 -4.52 -2.05 3.79
C HIS A 43 -5.18 -3.16 2.96
N GLY A 44 -4.88 -4.41 3.26
CA GLY A 44 -5.50 -5.57 2.62
C GLY A 44 -7.01 -5.62 2.86
N GLY A 45 -7.46 -5.30 4.08
CA GLY A 45 -8.88 -5.17 4.41
C GLY A 45 -9.59 -4.08 3.61
N VAL A 46 -9.01 -2.88 3.52
CA VAL A 46 -9.55 -1.77 2.73
C VAL A 46 -9.64 -2.15 1.25
N LEU A 47 -8.59 -2.74 0.68
CA LEU A 47 -8.61 -3.19 -0.71
C LEU A 47 -9.67 -4.27 -0.96
N ALA A 48 -9.84 -5.21 -0.03
CA ALA A 48 -10.87 -6.25 -0.12
C ALA A 48 -12.28 -5.64 -0.13
N VAL A 49 -12.56 -4.68 0.76
CA VAL A 49 -13.85 -3.96 0.80
C VAL A 49 -14.08 -3.19 -0.49
N LEU A 50 -13.09 -2.44 -0.98
CA LEU A 50 -13.20 -1.70 -2.25
C LEU A 50 -13.45 -2.64 -3.43
N GLN A 51 -12.81 -3.80 -3.43
CA GLN A 51 -12.99 -4.79 -4.48
C GLN A 51 -14.39 -5.43 -4.43
N MET A 52 -14.95 -5.67 -3.23
CA MET A 52 -16.35 -6.11 -3.08
C MET A 52 -17.34 -5.05 -3.55
N LEU A 53 -17.11 -3.77 -3.24
CA LEU A 53 -17.97 -2.68 -3.69
C LEU A 53 -17.96 -2.54 -5.22
N HIS A 54 -16.79 -2.68 -5.85
CA HIS A 54 -16.70 -2.73 -7.32
C HIS A 54 -17.44 -3.94 -7.91
N LEU A 55 -17.36 -5.11 -7.25
CA LEU A 55 -18.08 -6.31 -7.68
C LEU A 55 -19.60 -6.11 -7.56
N ALA A 56 -20.07 -5.61 -6.43
CA ALA A 56 -21.47 -5.33 -6.16
C ALA A 56 -22.04 -4.34 -7.18
N SER A 57 -21.31 -3.25 -7.46
CA SER A 57 -21.69 -2.26 -8.47
C SER A 57 -21.85 -2.88 -9.87
N ARG A 58 -21.02 -3.87 -10.23
CA ARG A 58 -21.18 -4.60 -11.50
C ARG A 58 -22.41 -5.51 -11.51
N TYR A 59 -22.71 -6.19 -10.40
CA TYR A 59 -23.86 -7.09 -10.31
C TYR A 59 -25.20 -6.36 -10.23
N THR A 60 -25.21 -5.12 -9.75
CA THR A 60 -26.43 -4.29 -9.68
C THR A 60 -26.80 -3.63 -11.01
N ALA A 61 -25.90 -3.57 -11.99
CA ALA A 61 -26.17 -2.95 -13.27
C ALA A 61 -26.90 -3.93 -14.21
N SER A 62 -28.07 -3.53 -14.71
CA SER A 62 -28.87 -4.33 -15.64
C SER A 62 -28.21 -4.51 -17.01
N ILE A 63 -27.34 -3.59 -17.41
CA ILE A 63 -26.67 -3.55 -18.71
C ILE A 63 -25.19 -3.21 -18.47
N PRO A 64 -24.21 -3.91 -19.10
CA PRO A 64 -22.78 -3.70 -18.85
C PRO A 64 -22.28 -2.29 -19.16
N CYS A 65 -22.95 -1.55 -20.05
CA CYS A 65 -22.57 -0.16 -20.36
C CYS A 65 -23.13 0.88 -19.38
N ASP A 66 -24.11 0.53 -18.54
CA ASP A 66 -24.62 1.38 -17.46
C ASP A 66 -23.89 1.14 -16.12
N ALA A 67 -22.93 0.22 -16.08
CA ALA A 67 -22.07 0.01 -14.93
C ALA A 67 -21.11 1.19 -14.73
N GLN A 68 -21.64 2.34 -14.30
CA GLN A 68 -20.86 3.50 -13.91
C GLN A 68 -20.29 3.27 -12.51
N ILE A 69 -18.97 3.07 -12.43
CA ILE A 69 -18.29 3.09 -11.13
C ILE A 69 -18.14 4.54 -10.68
N ILE A 70 -18.56 4.82 -9.46
CA ILE A 70 -18.37 6.12 -8.82
C ILE A 70 -16.86 6.41 -8.79
N LYS A 71 -16.41 7.47 -9.50
CA LYS A 71 -14.97 7.83 -9.56
C LYS A 71 -14.31 7.94 -8.19
N LYS A 72 -15.06 8.37 -7.16
CA LYS A 72 -14.59 8.42 -5.76
C LYS A 72 -14.08 7.06 -5.25
N LEU A 73 -14.74 5.95 -5.59
CA LEU A 73 -14.25 4.61 -5.24
C LEU A 73 -12.96 4.26 -6.00
N CYS A 74 -12.86 4.68 -7.26
CA CYS A 74 -11.66 4.45 -8.07
C CYS A 74 -10.46 5.25 -7.54
N ILE A 75 -10.65 6.51 -7.17
CA ILE A 75 -9.65 7.37 -6.53
C ILE A 75 -9.23 6.77 -5.18
N LEU A 76 -10.19 6.32 -4.36
CA LEU A 76 -9.88 5.69 -3.08
C LEU A 76 -9.05 4.40 -3.25
N ARG A 77 -9.37 3.60 -4.29
CA ARG A 77 -8.56 2.43 -4.66
C ARG A 77 -7.16 2.83 -5.11
N MET A 78 -7.02 3.89 -5.90
CA MET A 78 -5.72 4.39 -6.33
C MET A 78 -4.86 4.85 -5.14
N ILE A 79 -5.45 5.60 -4.20
CA ILE A 79 -4.80 6.05 -2.96
C ILE A 79 -4.38 4.83 -2.11
N ALA A 80 -5.26 3.84 -1.99
CA ALA A 80 -4.90 2.61 -1.29
C ALA A 80 -3.74 1.92 -2.02
N THR A 81 -3.77 1.75 -3.35
CA THR A 81 -2.67 1.09 -4.06
C THR A 81 -1.35 1.88 -4.03
N SER A 82 -1.41 3.22 -3.97
CA SER A 82 -0.23 4.07 -3.94
C SER A 82 0.54 4.00 -2.62
N SER A 83 -0.08 3.57 -1.54
CA SER A 83 0.62 3.40 -0.26
C SER A 83 1.58 2.20 -0.25
N VAL A 84 1.32 1.16 -1.06
CA VAL A 84 2.17 -0.05 -1.14
C VAL A 84 3.63 0.28 -1.46
N PRO A 85 3.93 1.00 -2.55
CA PRO A 85 5.31 1.35 -2.85
C PRO A 85 5.97 2.25 -1.79
N GLY A 86 5.18 3.09 -1.10
CA GLY A 86 5.66 3.86 0.06
C GLY A 86 6.21 2.96 1.17
N PHE A 87 5.57 1.81 1.42
CA PHE A 87 6.05 0.80 2.36
C PHE A 87 7.34 0.13 1.92
N CYS A 88 7.46 -0.21 0.63
CA CYS A 88 8.71 -0.78 0.09
C CYS A 88 9.90 0.14 0.35
N ILE A 89 9.68 1.46 0.29
CA ILE A 89 10.74 2.44 0.45
C ILE A 89 11.03 2.77 1.89
N LEU A 90 10.02 2.73 2.75
CA LEU A 90 10.24 2.78 4.18
C LEU A 90 11.13 1.60 4.60
N GLN A 91 10.85 0.39 4.09
CA GLN A 91 11.68 -0.80 4.29
C GLN A 91 13.10 -0.64 3.71
N ALA A 92 13.22 -0.17 2.46
CA ALA A 92 14.51 0.09 1.84
C ALA A 92 15.32 1.14 2.62
N GLY A 93 14.68 2.19 3.13
CA GLY A 93 15.28 3.23 3.94
C GLY A 93 15.84 2.70 5.26
N ILE A 94 15.07 1.86 5.97
CA ILE A 94 15.53 1.21 7.20
C ILE A 94 16.67 0.23 6.93
N THR A 95 16.59 -0.52 5.83
CA THR A 95 17.67 -1.42 5.40
C THR A 95 18.93 -0.65 5.08
N ALA A 96 18.82 0.50 4.40
CA ALA A 96 19.94 1.40 4.12
C ALA A 96 20.53 2.00 5.41
N GLN A 97 19.69 2.39 6.38
CA GLN A 97 20.15 2.88 7.68
C GLN A 97 20.93 1.80 8.44
N ARG A 98 20.41 0.56 8.48
CA ARG A 98 21.10 -0.61 9.07
C ARG A 98 22.44 -0.85 8.37
N PHE A 99 22.46 -0.82 7.04
CA PHE A 99 23.68 -0.97 6.25
C PHE A 99 24.71 0.13 6.58
N GLN A 100 24.30 1.40 6.59
CA GLN A 100 25.16 2.53 6.97
C GLN A 100 25.69 2.42 8.40
N SER A 101 24.86 1.92 9.33
CA SER A 101 25.28 1.65 10.71
C SER A 101 26.39 0.61 10.79
N THR A 102 26.39 -0.40 9.91
CA THR A 102 27.48 -1.40 9.83
C THR A 102 28.83 -0.78 9.46
N PHE A 103 28.84 0.33 8.72
CA PHE A 103 30.05 1.05 8.33
C PHE A 103 30.39 2.23 9.25
N ASN A 104 29.76 2.34 10.43
CA ASN A 104 29.95 3.47 11.36
C ASN A 104 29.73 4.85 10.71
N TYR A 105 28.80 4.97 9.77
CA TYR A 105 28.39 6.28 9.26
C TYR A 105 27.74 7.13 10.35
N SER A 106 27.88 8.45 10.25
CA SER A 106 27.29 9.39 11.20
C SER A 106 25.75 9.30 11.20
N TYR A 107 25.16 9.37 12.39
CA TYR A 107 23.70 9.36 12.59
C TYR A 107 22.99 10.44 11.75
N LEU A 108 23.63 11.60 11.60
CA LEU A 108 23.10 12.72 10.84
C LEU A 108 22.99 12.39 9.34
N ALA A 109 23.95 11.67 8.77
CA ALA A 109 23.89 11.20 7.39
C ALA A 109 22.76 10.18 7.18
N GLN A 110 22.59 9.23 8.12
CA GLN A 110 21.53 8.22 8.08
C GLN A 110 20.13 8.84 8.11
N GLN A 111 19.95 9.90 8.91
CA GLN A 111 18.68 10.62 9.02
C GLN A 111 18.35 11.39 7.73
N ILE A 112 19.36 12.02 7.11
CA ILE A 112 19.20 12.74 5.84
C ILE A 112 18.84 11.77 4.72
N THR A 113 19.58 10.65 4.58
CA THR A 113 19.31 9.65 3.52
C THR A 113 17.87 9.15 3.60
N ALA A 114 17.38 8.78 4.79
CA ALA A 114 16.02 8.28 4.94
C ALA A 114 14.95 9.33 4.59
N ARG A 115 15.14 10.60 5.00
CA ARG A 115 14.19 11.68 4.70
C ARG A 115 14.13 12.00 3.21
N VAL A 116 15.29 12.03 2.54
CA VAL A 116 15.40 12.30 1.10
C VAL A 116 14.73 11.17 0.30
N CYS A 117 15.00 9.90 0.63
CA CYS A 117 14.37 8.76 -0.05
C CYS A 117 12.85 8.78 0.04
N ILE A 118 12.28 9.04 1.23
CA ILE A 118 10.83 9.08 1.41
C ILE A 118 10.21 10.24 0.61
N MET A 119 10.81 11.44 0.70
CA MET A 119 10.24 12.64 0.07
C MET A 119 10.28 12.58 -1.45
N PHE A 120 11.44 12.26 -2.04
CA PHE A 120 11.59 12.20 -3.50
C PHE A 120 10.68 11.15 -4.11
N TYR A 121 10.59 9.99 -3.48
CA TYR A 121 9.76 8.94 -4.02
C TYR A 121 8.28 9.28 -3.99
N SER A 122 7.80 9.80 -2.85
CA SER A 122 6.39 10.18 -2.70
C SER A 122 5.98 11.21 -3.75
N ALA A 123 6.84 12.19 -4.02
CA ALA A 123 6.61 13.23 -5.01
C ALA A 123 6.60 12.67 -6.45
N ILE A 124 7.60 11.86 -6.82
CA ILE A 124 7.69 11.27 -8.16
C ILE A 124 6.53 10.30 -8.40
N PHE A 125 6.27 9.41 -7.45
CA PHE A 125 5.19 8.43 -7.57
C PHE A 125 3.83 9.11 -7.64
N GLY A 126 3.57 10.08 -6.76
CA GLY A 126 2.34 10.86 -6.79
C GLY A 126 2.16 11.59 -8.12
N PHE A 127 3.20 12.26 -8.61
CA PHE A 127 3.15 12.95 -9.90
C PHE A 127 2.85 11.99 -11.06
N VAL A 128 3.60 10.88 -11.16
CA VAL A 128 3.43 9.89 -12.24
C VAL A 128 2.05 9.23 -12.17
N ALA A 129 1.55 8.93 -10.97
CA ALA A 129 0.26 8.26 -10.78
C ALA A 129 -0.94 9.18 -11.08
N PHE A 130 -0.87 10.46 -10.71
CA PHE A 130 -2.04 11.36 -10.73
C PHE A 130 -2.02 12.42 -11.84
N HIS A 131 -0.90 12.69 -12.51
CA HIS A 131 -0.80 13.75 -13.52
C HIS A 131 -1.90 13.66 -14.60
N ARG A 132 -2.24 12.46 -15.08
CA ARG A 132 -3.08 12.28 -16.27
C ARG A 132 -4.53 11.90 -15.97
N GLU A 133 -4.91 11.80 -14.70
CA GLU A 133 -6.24 11.35 -14.28
C GLU A 133 -7.16 12.55 -14.01
N PRO A 134 -8.21 12.79 -14.81
CA PRO A 134 -9.19 13.83 -14.51
C PRO A 134 -10.01 13.44 -13.26
N LEU A 135 -9.93 14.28 -12.22
CA LEU A 135 -10.54 14.04 -10.90
C LEU A 135 -12.08 14.05 -10.90
N ASP A 136 -12.71 14.59 -11.95
CA ASP A 136 -14.16 14.77 -12.04
C ASP A 136 -14.81 13.91 -13.14
N GLY A 137 -16.03 13.42 -12.90
CA GLY A 137 -16.88 12.71 -13.88
C GLY A 137 -17.16 11.23 -13.56
N PHE A 138 -17.68 10.49 -14.54
CA PHE A 138 -17.89 9.03 -14.50
C PHE A 138 -16.89 8.36 -15.44
N SER A 139 -16.42 7.15 -15.11
CA SER A 139 -15.57 6.36 -16.01
C SER A 139 -16.44 5.28 -16.67
N PRO A 140 -16.72 5.37 -17.99
CA PRO A 140 -17.51 4.36 -18.69
C PRO A 140 -16.73 3.05 -18.81
N TYR A 141 -17.40 1.92 -18.58
CA TYR A 141 -16.82 0.58 -18.80
C TYR A 141 -16.70 0.21 -20.28
N CYS A 142 -17.53 0.80 -21.14
CA CYS A 142 -17.54 0.52 -22.57
C CYS A 142 -16.54 1.43 -23.30
N ARG A 143 -15.61 0.84 -24.07
CA ARG A 143 -14.94 1.56 -25.15
C ARG A 143 -16.01 1.91 -26.18
N SER A 144 -16.17 3.19 -26.51
CA SER A 144 -16.88 3.59 -27.72
C SER A 144 -16.16 2.92 -28.90
N LEU A 145 -16.85 2.01 -29.58
CA LEU A 145 -16.38 1.42 -30.83
C LEU A 145 -16.43 2.48 -31.94
#